data_AF-A0A9Q9IER5-F1
#
_entry.id   AF-A0A9Q9IER5-F1
#
_cell.length_a   1.000
_cell.length_b   1.000
_cell.length_c   1.000
_cell.angle_alpha   90.00
_cell.angle_beta   90.00
_cell.angle_gamma   90.00
#
_symmetry.space_group_name_H-M   'P 1'
#
loop_
_entity.id
_entity.type
_entity.pdbx_description
1 polymer ?
#
loop_
_entity_poly.entity_id
_entity_poly.type
_entity_poly.pdbx_seq_one_letter_code
_entity_poly.pdbx_strand_id
1 'polypeptide(L)'
;MRTFYRSPDIMVTSDHVAVLRPHPARFRMTELRGAYIVRHGSATIRPLLEIRARYGDSDVQLFCTTDARTFGQVRRALIRALEQCKPARS
;
A
#
# COMPACT_ATOMS: atom_id res chain seq x y z
N MET A 1 -12.83 0.77 -13.41
CA MET A 1 -11.66 0.97 -12.53
C MET A 1 -12.03 2.00 -11.47
N ARG A 2 -12.04 1.63 -10.18
CA ARG A 2 -12.35 2.55 -9.07
C ARG A 2 -11.07 3.03 -8.39
N THR A 3 -10.95 4.32 -8.10
CA THR A 3 -9.83 4.88 -7.34
C THR A 3 -10.22 5.04 -5.88
N PHE A 4 -9.40 4.52 -4.97
CA PHE A 4 -9.62 4.58 -3.53
C PHE A 4 -8.74 5.63 -2.84
N TYR A 5 -7.56 5.91 -3.41
CA TYR A 5 -6.66 6.94 -2.94
C TYR A 5 -5.77 7.42 -4.09
N ARG A 6 -5.47 8.72 -4.12
CA ARG A 6 -4.55 9.32 -5.09
C ARG A 6 -3.78 10.45 -4.44
N SER A 7 -2.48 10.44 -4.63
CA SER A 7 -1.55 11.48 -4.23
C SER A 7 -0.41 11.56 -5.27
N PRO A 8 0.49 12.54 -5.17
CA PRO A 8 1.69 12.58 -6.00
C PRO A 8 2.64 11.38 -5.85
N ASP A 9 2.57 10.66 -4.73
CA ASP A 9 3.52 9.59 -4.39
C ASP A 9 2.95 8.19 -4.61
N ILE A 10 1.62 8.02 -4.49
CA ILE A 10 0.94 6.74 -4.64
C ILE A 10 -0.49 6.90 -5.15
N MET A 11 -0.91 5.93 -5.96
CA MET A 11 -2.29 5.75 -6.40
C MET A 11 -2.76 4.32 -6.11
N VAL A 12 -3.91 4.21 -5.45
CA VAL A 12 -4.55 2.93 -5.11
C VAL A 12 -5.86 2.83 -5.87
N THR A 13 -5.95 1.82 -6.72
CA THR A 13 -7.16 1.53 -7.51
C THR A 13 -7.68 0.12 -7.21
N SER A 14 -8.85 -0.22 -7.73
CA SER A 14 -9.42 -1.58 -7.66
C SER A 14 -8.64 -2.63 -8.45
N ASP A 15 -7.60 -2.26 -9.19
CA ASP A 15 -6.83 -3.17 -10.06
C ASP A 15 -5.34 -3.20 -9.69
N HIS A 16 -4.76 -2.06 -9.32
CA HIS A 16 -3.35 -1.95 -9.01
C HIS A 16 -3.04 -0.90 -7.93
N VAL A 17 -1.89 -1.06 -7.30
CA VAL A 17 -1.18 -0.01 -6.57
C VAL A 17 -0.09 0.53 -7.50
N ALA A 18 -0.09 1.83 -7.77
CA ALA A 18 1.02 2.50 -8.44
C ALA A 18 1.79 3.34 -7.41
N VAL A 19 3.02 2.94 -7.15
CA VAL A 19 4.03 3.77 -6.46
C VAL A 19 4.56 4.71 -7.52
N LEU A 20 4.40 6.02 -7.31
CA LEU A 20 4.81 7.05 -8.27
C LEU A 20 6.17 7.64 -7.88
N ARG A 21 6.50 7.63 -6.59
CA ARG A 21 7.76 8.11 -6.03
C ARG A 21 8.18 7.27 -4.82
N PRO A 22 9.48 7.20 -4.50
CA PRO A 22 10.61 7.72 -5.28
C PRO A 22 10.97 6.86 -6.51
N HIS A 23 10.59 5.58 -6.50
CA HIS A 23 10.85 4.64 -7.60
C HIS A 23 9.52 4.19 -8.22
N PRO A 24 9.18 4.67 -9.43
CA PRO A 24 7.92 4.31 -10.07
C PRO A 24 7.77 2.80 -10.27
N ALA A 25 6.70 2.23 -9.74
CA ALA A 25 6.36 0.82 -9.89
C ALA A 25 4.85 0.61 -9.84
N ARG A 26 4.35 -0.40 -10.55
CA ARG A 26 2.92 -0.75 -10.56
C ARG A 26 2.73 -2.23 -10.27
N PHE A 27 1.92 -2.53 -9.26
CA PHE A 27 1.66 -3.88 -8.78
C PHE A 27 0.19 -4.20 -8.88
N ARG A 28 -0.15 -5.33 -9.52
CA ARG A 28 -1.53 -5.83 -9.59
C ARG A 28 -2.02 -6.27 -8.22
N MET A 29 -3.23 -5.86 -7.85
CA MET A 29 -3.83 -6.21 -6.56
C MET A 29 -3.99 -7.72 -6.37
N THR A 30 -4.31 -8.44 -7.45
CA THR A 30 -4.51 -9.89 -7.45
C THR A 30 -3.23 -10.69 -7.19
N GLU A 31 -2.07 -10.08 -7.43
CA GLU A 31 -0.75 -10.69 -7.30
C GLU A 31 -0.05 -10.28 -5.99
N LEU A 32 -0.56 -9.27 -5.29
CA LEU A 32 -0.08 -8.91 -3.95
C LEU A 32 -0.48 -9.98 -2.94
N ARG A 33 0.47 -10.35 -2.07
CA ARG A 33 0.31 -11.37 -1.04
C ARG A 33 0.83 -10.87 0.30
N GLY A 34 0.10 -11.21 1.36
CA GLY A 34 0.55 -11.02 2.74
C GLY A 34 0.96 -9.59 3.08
N ALA A 35 0.21 -8.57 2.66
CA ALA A 35 0.56 -7.17 2.97
C ALA A 35 0.65 -6.93 4.48
N TYR A 36 1.72 -6.28 4.92
CA TYR A 36 2.05 -6.06 6.33
C TYR A 36 2.63 -4.65 6.55
N ILE A 37 2.72 -4.27 7.82
CA ILE A 37 3.18 -2.94 8.24
C ILE A 37 4.55 -3.10 8.87
N VAL A 38 5.50 -2.26 8.47
CA VAL A 38 6.78 -2.10 9.17
C VAL A 38 6.81 -0.71 9.81
N ARG A 39 7.33 -0.64 11.03
CA ARG A 39 7.53 0.61 11.76
C ARG A 39 9.02 0.73 12.07
N HIS A 40 9.66 1.77 11.55
CA HIS A 40 11.03 2.10 11.89
C HIS A 40 11.03 3.35 12.79
N GLY A 41 11.85 3.36 13.84
CA GLY A 41 11.98 4.53 14.70
C GLY A 41 12.38 4.18 16.13
N SER A 42 12.81 5.22 16.83
CA SER A 42 13.08 5.23 18.27
C SER A 42 11.96 6.00 18.98
N ALA A 43 11.81 5.82 20.29
CA ALA A 43 10.88 6.58 21.13
C ALA A 43 11.04 8.12 20.99
N THR A 44 12.20 8.59 20.54
CA THR A 44 12.55 10.01 20.40
C THR A 44 12.30 10.61 19.00
N ILE A 45 12.02 9.80 17.97
CA ILE A 45 11.85 10.26 16.58
C ILE A 45 10.47 9.87 16.06
N ARG A 46 9.86 10.72 15.21
CA ARG A 46 8.61 10.35 14.50
C ARG A 46 8.84 9.04 13.73
N PRO A 47 8.02 7.99 13.96
CA PRO A 47 8.24 6.71 13.33
C PRO A 47 7.98 6.79 11.83
N LEU A 48 8.85 6.16 11.05
CA LEU A 48 8.65 5.89 9.64
C LEU A 48 7.75 4.66 9.52
N LEU A 49 6.61 4.83 8.84
CA LEU A 49 5.60 3.80 8.66
C LEU A 49 5.63 3.30 7.22
N GLU A 50 5.82 2.00 7.03
CA GLU A 50 5.85 1.36 5.73
C GLU A 50 4.71 0.37 5.57
N ILE A 51 4.22 0.25 4.34
CA ILE A 51 3.38 -0.85 3.90
C ILE A 51 4.19 -1.67 2.90
N ARG A 52 4.40 -2.93 3.23
CA ARG A 52 5.11 -3.90 2.39
C ARG A 52 4.21 -5.06 2.02
N ALA A 53 4.54 -5.73 0.93
CA ALA A 53 3.83 -6.92 0.47
C ALA A 53 4.74 -7.79 -0.37
N ARG A 54 4.41 -9.07 -0.50
CA ARG A 54 5.05 -9.93 -1.49
C ARG A 54 4.39 -9.75 -2.85
N TYR A 55 5.23 -9.63 -3.88
CA TYR A 55 4.85 -9.62 -5.29
C TYR A 55 5.72 -10.65 -6.01
N GLY A 56 5.16 -11.83 -6.27
CA GLY A 56 5.96 -13.01 -6.58
C GLY A 56 6.90 -13.37 -5.41
N ASP A 57 8.18 -13.51 -5.71
CA ASP A 57 9.23 -13.79 -4.72
C ASP A 57 9.88 -12.55 -4.10
N SER A 58 9.50 -11.37 -4.57
CA SER A 58 10.05 -10.10 -4.10
C SER A 58 9.20 -9.51 -2.98
N ASP A 59 9.85 -9.08 -1.89
CA ASP A 59 9.24 -8.22 -0.89
C ASP A 59 9.34 -6.76 -1.35
N VAL A 60 8.19 -6.13 -1.63
CA VAL A 60 8.10 -4.80 -2.23
C VAL A 60 7.51 -3.79 -1.25
N GLN A 61 8.08 -2.59 -1.25
CA GLN A 61 7.54 -1.45 -0.51
C GLN A 61 6.47 -0.76 -1.37
N LEU A 62 5.23 -0.73 -0.86
CA LEU A 62 4.10 -0.09 -1.53
C LEU A 62 3.96 1.38 -1.11
N PHE A 63 4.28 1.71 0.14
CA PHE A 63 4.14 3.06 0.67
C PHE A 63 5.05 3.28 1.88
N CYS A 64 5.54 4.49 2.08
CA CYS A 64 6.34 4.87 3.24
C CYS A 64 6.08 6.34 3.59
N THR A 65 5.85 6.65 4.88
CA THR A 65 5.64 8.02 5.36
C THR A 65 5.86 8.14 6.86
N THR A 66 6.17 9.34 7.35
CA THR A 66 6.13 9.68 8.79
C THR A 66 4.78 10.26 9.22
N ASP A 67 3.86 10.51 8.29
CA ASP A 67 2.52 11.03 8.60
C ASP A 67 1.52 9.90 8.84
N ALA A 68 1.14 9.72 10.11
CA ALA A 68 0.17 8.72 10.52
C ALA A 68 -1.22 8.89 9.89
N ARG A 69 -1.64 10.13 9.58
CA ARG A 69 -2.95 10.38 8.95
C ARG A 69 -2.96 9.88 7.51
N THR A 70 -1.95 10.27 6.73
CA THR A 70 -1.76 9.82 5.35
C THR A 70 -1.58 8.31 5.31
N PHE A 71 -0.76 7.74 6.19
CA PHE A 71 -0.60 6.29 6.33
C PHE A 71 -1.95 5.57 6.54
N GLY A 72 -2.77 6.06 7.46
CA GLY A 72 -4.08 5.48 7.75
C GLY A 72 -5.03 5.54 6.55
N GLN A 73 -4.98 6.61 5.75
CA GLN A 73 -5.76 6.72 4.52
C GLN A 73 -5.32 5.72 3.46
N VAL A 74 -4.02 5.63 3.17
CA VAL A 74 -3.47 4.68 2.19
C VAL A 74 -3.75 3.25 2.60
N ARG A 75 -3.52 2.90 3.88
CA ARG A 75 -3.83 1.57 4.41
C ARG A 75 -5.29 1.19 4.21
N ARG A 76 -6.23 2.08 4.56
CA ARG A 76 -7.67 1.82 4.37
C ARG A 76 -8.03 1.67 2.89
N ALA A 77 -7.42 2.47 2.02
CA ALA A 77 -7.64 2.36 0.58
C ALA A 77 -7.15 1.01 0.03
N LEU A 78 -5.98 0.54 0.48
CA LEU A 78 -5.44 -0.78 0.12
C LEU A 78 -6.35 -1.91 0.60
N ILE A 79 -6.81 -1.85 1.85
CA ILE A 79 -7.73 -2.86 2.40
C ILE A 79 -8.99 -2.94 1.54
N ARG A 80 -9.63 -1.80 1.26
CA ARG A 80 -10.85 -1.76 0.43
C ARG A 80 -10.62 -2.28 -0.99
N ALA A 81 -9.48 -1.95 -1.59
CA ALA A 81 -9.15 -2.44 -2.91
C ALA A 81 -8.95 -3.97 -2.91
N LEU A 82 -8.20 -4.50 -1.95
CA LEU A 82 -7.97 -5.93 -1.79
C LEU A 82 -9.27 -6.71 -1.49
N GLU A 83 -10.17 -6.14 -0.70
CA GLU A 83 -11.51 -6.70 -0.45
C GLU A 83 -12.31 -6.80 -1.74
N GLN A 84 -12.26 -5.78 -2.60
CA GLN A 84 -12.96 -5.79 -3.89
C GLN A 84 -12.31 -6.74 -4.91
N CYS A 85 -11.01 -7.03 -4.78
CA CYS A 85 -10.30 -7.98 -5.65
C CYS A 85 -10.48 -9.44 -5.26
N LYS A 86 -10.87 -9.73 -4.01
CA LYS A 86 -11.21 -11.11 -3.62
C LYS A 86 -12.49 -11.51 -4.37
N PRO A 87 -12.56 -12.72 -4.96
CA PRO A 87 -13.83 -13.22 -5.47
C PRO A 87 -14.84 -13.20 -4.32
N ALA A 88 -16.06 -12.72 -4.60
CA ALA A 88 -17.15 -12.74 -3.63
C ALA A 88 -17.19 -14.14 -3.03
N ARG A 89 -16.99 -14.24 -1.70
CA ARG A 89 -17.18 -15.53 -1.02
C ARG A 89 -18.63 -15.93 -1.24
N SER A 90 -18.83 -16.91 -2.12
CA SER A 90 -20.07 -17.68 -2.25
C SER A 90 -20.39 -18.38 -0.94
#